data_AF-A0A0L8GZ59-F1
#
_entry.id   AF-A0A0L8GZ59-F1
#
_cell.length_a   1.000
_cell.length_b   1.000
_cell.length_c   1.000
_cell.angle_alpha   90.00
_cell.angle_beta   90.00
_cell.angle_gamma   90.00
#
_symmetry.space_group_name_H-M   'P 1'
#
loop_
_entity.id
_entity.type
_entity.pdbx_description
1 polymer ?
#
loop_
_entity_poly.entity_id
_entity_poly.type
_entity_poly.pdbx_seq_one_letter_code
_entity_poly.pdbx_strand_id
1 'polypeptide(L)'
;AKHRGDKQGQTTGLSRLHRSQCVTGILEENDIFQNAQAGVLISTQSQPSLRRNRIFDGLAAGLEITNNATATLEENKIFNNKFGGLCLASGVNPILKDNIITGNHNMVEKAVDSGQCLYKISSCTSFPMHDFYRCRTCNTTDRNAICVNCIKNCHAGHDVEFIRHDRFFCDCGAGTLNNQCKLQGEPTQDTDTLYDSAAPMESHTLRVN
;
A
#
# COMPACT_ATOMS: atom_id res chain seq x y z
N ALA A 1 5.48 23.73 7.92
CA ALA A 1 6.60 24.56 7.42
C ALA A 1 6.59 24.53 5.89
N LYS A 2 6.66 25.68 5.25
CA LYS A 2 6.62 25.85 3.80
C LYS A 2 7.98 25.41 3.23
N HIS A 3 8.06 24.22 2.64
CA HIS A 3 9.27 23.80 1.93
C HIS A 3 9.11 24.21 0.46
N ARG A 4 9.42 25.48 0.16
CA ARG A 4 9.69 25.93 -1.20
C ARG A 4 11.18 25.75 -1.45
N GLY A 5 11.52 24.87 -2.37
CA GLY A 5 12.87 24.72 -2.85
C GLY A 5 12.88 23.73 -3.99
N ASP A 6 13.38 24.16 -5.15
CA ASP A 6 13.85 23.29 -6.22
C ASP A 6 14.68 22.14 -5.60
N LYS A 7 14.11 20.94 -5.58
CA LYS A 7 14.81 19.73 -5.15
C LYS A 7 14.66 18.68 -6.25
N GLN A 8 15.52 18.79 -7.27
CA GLN A 8 15.97 17.59 -7.97
C GLN A 8 16.71 16.73 -6.94
N GLY A 9 16.05 15.70 -6.42
CA GLY A 9 16.64 14.80 -5.44
C GLY A 9 15.71 13.64 -5.15
N GLN A 10 16.30 12.45 -4.99
CA GLN A 10 15.65 11.29 -4.38
C GLN A 10 15.15 11.71 -2.99
N THR A 11 13.91 12.18 -2.90
CA THR A 11 13.29 12.51 -1.63
C THR A 11 12.51 11.28 -1.18
N THR A 12 13.08 10.56 -0.22
CA THR A 12 12.32 9.62 0.60
C THR A 12 11.34 10.43 1.45
N GLY A 13 10.19 10.76 0.86
CA GLY A 13 9.13 11.55 1.49
C GLY A 13 8.33 10.76 2.53
N LEU A 14 8.98 10.13 3.51
CA LEU A 14 8.31 9.66 4.72
C LEU A 14 8.03 10.87 5.62
N SER A 15 6.99 11.65 5.31
CA SER A 15 6.50 12.69 6.22
C SER A 15 5.68 12.05 7.34
N ARG A 16 6.36 11.52 8.39
CA ARG A 16 5.72 11.21 9.67
C ARG A 16 5.36 12.52 10.38
N LEU A 17 4.16 13.01 10.13
CA LEU A 17 3.58 14.15 10.85
C LEU A 17 2.89 13.63 12.12
N HIS A 18 3.44 13.89 13.30
CA HIS A 18 2.85 13.49 14.58
C HIS A 18 2.63 14.70 15.52
N ARG A 19 1.41 14.75 16.08
CA ARG A 19 0.85 15.53 17.21
C ARG A 19 0.20 16.90 16.94
N SER A 20 -1.13 16.90 17.18
CA SER A 20 -1.95 17.92 17.86
C SER A 20 -2.28 19.25 17.18
N GLN A 21 -2.11 19.37 15.87
CA GLN A 21 -2.78 20.37 15.03
C GLN A 21 -3.11 19.69 13.70
N CYS A 22 -4.23 20.05 13.05
CA CYS A 22 -4.48 19.66 11.66
C CYS A 22 -3.27 20.10 10.81
N VAL A 23 -2.35 19.19 10.50
CA VAL A 23 -1.16 19.55 9.73
C VAL A 23 -1.56 19.66 8.27
N THR A 24 -1.86 20.88 7.83
CA THR A 24 -1.99 21.22 6.41
C THR A 24 -0.60 21.29 5.81
N GLY A 25 -0.04 20.14 5.44
CA GLY A 25 1.17 20.07 4.62
C GLY A 25 0.87 20.46 3.18
N ILE A 26 1.77 21.20 2.53
CA ILE A 26 1.68 21.49 1.10
C ILE A 26 2.91 20.88 0.42
N LEU A 27 2.67 20.09 -0.61
CA LEU A 27 3.70 19.56 -1.50
C LEU A 27 3.38 20.08 -2.91
N GLU A 28 4.16 21.01 -3.42
CA GLU A 28 3.90 21.69 -4.69
C GLU A 28 5.11 21.63 -5.62
N GLU A 29 4.87 21.36 -6.91
CA GLU A 29 5.88 21.45 -7.99
C GLU A 29 7.13 20.54 -7.81
N ASN A 30 6.98 19.33 -7.26
CA ASN A 30 8.09 18.40 -7.06
C ASN A 30 8.10 17.26 -8.10
N ASP A 31 9.30 16.81 -8.47
CA ASP A 31 9.52 15.54 -9.17
C ASP A 31 9.91 14.46 -8.14
N ILE A 32 9.10 13.42 -8.01
CA ILE A 32 9.26 12.33 -7.03
C ILE A 32 9.36 11.03 -7.81
N PHE A 33 10.54 10.39 -7.83
CA PHE A 33 10.76 9.26 -8.72
C PHE A 33 11.76 8.23 -8.20
N GLN A 34 11.74 7.03 -8.80
CA GLN A 34 12.67 5.93 -8.48
C GLN A 34 12.72 5.53 -7.00
N ASN A 35 11.61 5.72 -6.28
CA ASN A 35 11.49 5.29 -4.90
C ASN A 35 11.27 3.77 -4.81
N ALA A 36 11.92 3.12 -3.85
CA ALA A 36 11.70 1.71 -3.54
C ALA A 36 10.34 1.45 -2.86
N GLN A 37 9.85 2.44 -2.13
CA GLN A 37 8.51 2.48 -1.50
C GLN A 37 7.58 3.42 -2.27
N ALA A 38 6.37 3.64 -1.74
CA ALA A 38 5.42 4.57 -2.33
C ALA A 38 6.05 5.96 -2.49
N GLY A 39 5.87 6.60 -3.65
CA GLY A 39 6.42 7.93 -3.92
C GLY A 39 5.94 8.97 -2.90
N VAL A 40 4.64 8.92 -2.57
CA VAL A 40 4.07 9.67 -1.46
C VAL A 40 3.14 8.77 -0.65
N LEU A 41 3.31 8.76 0.68
CA LEU A 41 2.42 8.10 1.62
C LEU A 41 1.71 9.12 2.51
N ILE A 42 0.39 9.18 2.41
CA ILE A 42 -0.48 9.98 3.28
C ILE A 42 -1.17 9.05 4.28
N SER A 43 -1.05 9.36 5.56
CA SER A 43 -1.62 8.55 6.64
C SER A 43 -2.01 9.40 7.85
N THR A 44 -2.79 8.81 8.76
CA THR A 44 -3.15 9.31 10.10
C THR A 44 -3.62 10.76 10.15
N GLN A 45 -4.94 10.99 10.03
CA GLN A 45 -5.61 12.27 10.30
C GLN A 45 -4.94 13.53 9.69
N SER A 46 -4.17 13.35 8.62
CA SER A 46 -3.53 14.43 7.88
C SER A 46 -4.47 14.88 6.75
N GLN A 47 -4.34 16.16 6.37
CA GLN A 47 -5.10 16.76 5.26
C GLN A 47 -4.16 17.58 4.36
N PRO A 48 -3.14 16.96 3.74
CA PRO A 48 -2.20 17.71 2.92
C PRO A 48 -2.82 18.10 1.58
N SER A 49 -2.26 19.16 0.99
CA SER A 49 -2.50 19.56 -0.40
C SER A 49 -1.30 19.19 -1.25
N LEU A 50 -1.49 18.38 -2.28
CA LEU A 50 -0.48 18.07 -3.28
C LEU A 50 -0.87 18.75 -4.58
N ARG A 51 -0.02 19.62 -5.09
CA ARG A 51 -0.32 20.37 -6.31
C ARG A 51 0.80 20.35 -7.34
N ARG A 52 0.49 20.04 -8.60
CA ARG A 52 1.45 20.10 -9.73
C ARG A 52 2.73 19.28 -9.51
N ASN A 53 2.67 18.18 -8.75
CA ASN A 53 3.80 17.25 -8.61
C ASN A 53 3.80 16.22 -9.74
N ARG A 54 4.97 15.69 -10.06
CA ARG A 54 5.16 14.53 -10.94
C ARG A 54 5.68 13.37 -10.12
N ILE A 55 4.95 12.25 -10.08
CA ILE A 55 5.30 11.07 -9.28
C ILE A 55 5.44 9.86 -10.19
N PHE A 56 6.65 9.36 -10.40
CA PHE A 56 6.90 8.42 -11.50
C PHE A 56 8.08 7.46 -11.32
N ASP A 57 8.17 6.43 -12.17
CA ASP A 57 9.27 5.45 -12.21
C ASP A 57 9.58 4.78 -10.85
N GLY A 58 8.61 4.73 -9.94
CA GLY A 58 8.75 4.09 -8.62
C GLY A 58 8.60 2.57 -8.69
N LEU A 59 9.29 1.86 -7.79
CA LEU A 59 9.17 0.40 -7.64
C LEU A 59 7.95 -0.03 -6.82
N ALA A 60 7.15 0.93 -6.33
CA ALA A 60 5.91 0.69 -5.60
C ALA A 60 4.72 1.43 -6.25
N ALA A 61 3.74 1.85 -5.44
CA ALA A 61 2.69 2.77 -5.88
C ALA A 61 3.22 4.21 -6.00
N GLY A 62 2.62 5.02 -6.87
CA GLY A 62 2.97 6.44 -6.96
C GLY A 62 2.58 7.18 -5.68
N LEU A 63 1.30 7.13 -5.33
CA LEU A 63 0.73 7.76 -4.15
C LEU A 63 -0.18 6.78 -3.41
N GLU A 64 0.00 6.67 -2.10
CA GLU A 64 -0.83 5.85 -1.21
C GLU A 64 -1.50 6.71 -0.15
N ILE A 65 -2.79 6.49 0.09
CA ILE A 65 -3.53 7.14 1.18
C ILE A 65 -4.19 6.07 2.05
N THR A 66 -3.94 6.15 3.36
CA THR A 66 -4.32 5.12 4.35
C THR A 66 -4.92 5.72 5.62
N ASN A 67 -5.43 4.87 6.52
CA ASN A 67 -5.84 5.23 7.89
C ASN A 67 -6.81 6.41 7.98
N ASN A 68 -7.85 6.42 7.12
CA ASN A 68 -8.87 7.48 7.04
C ASN A 68 -8.30 8.89 6.87
N ALA A 69 -7.09 9.02 6.33
CA ALA A 69 -6.55 10.32 5.96
C ALA A 69 -7.36 10.89 4.79
N THR A 70 -7.40 12.22 4.70
CA THR A 70 -7.92 12.92 3.52
C THR A 70 -6.78 13.70 2.86
N ALA A 71 -6.96 14.12 1.62
CA ALA A 71 -5.98 14.93 0.90
C ALA A 71 -6.68 15.70 -0.22
N THR A 72 -6.12 16.84 -0.60
CA THR A 72 -6.47 17.51 -1.86
C THR A 72 -5.34 17.27 -2.84
N LEU A 73 -5.61 16.58 -3.94
CA LEU A 73 -4.68 16.37 -5.05
C LEU A 73 -5.15 17.23 -6.22
N GLU A 74 -4.32 18.19 -6.65
CA GLU A 74 -4.63 19.12 -7.75
C GLU A 74 -3.53 19.10 -8.81
N GLU A 75 -3.88 18.91 -10.09
CA GLU A 75 -2.94 19.04 -11.22
C GLU A 75 -1.68 18.13 -11.13
N ASN A 76 -1.71 17.03 -10.36
CA ASN A 76 -0.55 16.13 -10.26
C ASN A 76 -0.52 15.15 -11.45
N LYS A 77 0.69 14.75 -11.86
CA LYS A 77 0.92 13.72 -12.88
C LYS A 77 1.54 12.48 -12.23
N ILE A 78 0.87 11.35 -12.27
CA ILE A 78 1.33 10.11 -11.62
C ILE A 78 1.39 8.97 -12.64
N PHE A 79 2.59 8.50 -12.98
CA PHE A 79 2.79 7.61 -14.12
C PHE A 79 3.97 6.66 -13.98
N ASN A 80 3.96 5.54 -14.72
CA ASN A 80 5.06 4.58 -14.79
C ASN A 80 5.56 4.02 -13.43
N ASN A 81 4.69 3.96 -12.42
CA ASN A 81 4.99 3.26 -11.16
C ASN A 81 4.68 1.77 -11.29
N LYS A 82 5.40 0.90 -10.57
CA LYS A 82 5.25 -0.56 -10.63
C LYS A 82 3.84 -1.02 -10.22
N PHE A 83 3.23 -0.40 -9.21
CA PHE A 83 1.85 -0.70 -8.82
C PHE A 83 0.88 0.35 -9.35
N GLY A 84 -0.18 0.67 -8.61
CA GLY A 84 -1.11 1.73 -8.99
C GLY A 84 -0.47 3.11 -8.88
N GLY A 85 -0.91 4.05 -9.71
CA GLY A 85 -0.53 5.45 -9.56
C GLY A 85 -1.09 6.06 -8.28
N LEU A 86 -2.36 5.80 -7.98
CA LEU A 86 -3.04 6.24 -6.76
C LEU A 86 -3.72 5.03 -6.12
N CYS A 87 -3.33 4.68 -4.90
CA CYS A 87 -3.90 3.58 -4.12
C CYS A 87 -4.56 4.12 -2.84
N LEU A 88 -5.83 3.79 -2.62
CA LEU A 88 -6.66 4.32 -1.54
C LEU A 88 -7.18 3.17 -0.66
N ALA A 89 -6.90 3.22 0.64
CA ALA A 89 -7.43 2.23 1.56
C ALA A 89 -8.95 2.38 1.73
N SER A 90 -9.64 1.35 2.21
CA SER A 90 -11.07 1.43 2.52
C SER A 90 -11.38 2.61 3.44
N GLY A 91 -12.41 3.37 3.09
CA GLY A 91 -12.86 4.56 3.84
C GLY A 91 -12.13 5.86 3.47
N VAL A 92 -11.07 5.80 2.66
CA VAL A 92 -10.32 6.97 2.21
C VAL A 92 -10.96 7.60 0.98
N ASN A 93 -11.22 8.91 1.05
CA ASN A 93 -11.84 9.68 -0.03
C ASN A 93 -11.15 11.04 -0.19
N PRO A 94 -10.08 11.14 -1.00
CA PRO A 94 -9.42 12.42 -1.27
C PRO A 94 -10.21 13.27 -2.26
N ILE A 95 -9.98 14.58 -2.22
CA ILE A 95 -10.46 15.51 -3.24
C ILE A 95 -9.48 15.46 -4.41
N LEU A 96 -9.98 15.13 -5.60
CA LEU A 96 -9.17 15.07 -6.83
C LEU A 96 -9.63 16.16 -7.80
N LYS A 97 -8.68 16.96 -8.29
CA LYS A 97 -8.93 18.00 -9.28
C LYS A 97 -7.84 17.98 -10.34
N ASP A 98 -8.21 17.80 -11.61
CA ASP A 98 -7.32 17.91 -12.76
C ASP A 98 -6.02 17.06 -12.70
N ASN A 99 -6.04 15.94 -11.97
CA ASN A 99 -4.89 15.02 -11.92
C ASN A 99 -4.85 14.12 -13.15
N ILE A 100 -3.65 13.78 -13.60
CA ILE A 100 -3.40 12.84 -14.70
C ILE A 100 -2.71 11.61 -14.13
N ILE A 101 -3.43 10.49 -14.06
CA ILE A 101 -2.90 9.22 -13.55
C ILE A 101 -2.96 8.20 -14.69
N THR A 102 -1.82 7.86 -15.28
CA THR A 102 -1.78 7.03 -16.51
C THR A 102 -0.47 6.26 -16.64
N GLY A 103 -0.48 5.16 -17.39
CA GLY A 103 0.74 4.40 -17.72
C GLY A 103 1.44 3.75 -16.51
N ASN A 104 0.75 3.58 -15.38
CA ASN A 104 1.27 2.78 -14.26
C ASN A 104 1.12 1.29 -14.58
N HIS A 105 1.97 0.45 -14.00
CA HIS A 105 2.08 -0.96 -14.42
C HIS A 105 0.99 -1.84 -13.81
N ASN A 106 0.29 -1.37 -12.76
CA ASN A 106 -0.85 -2.04 -12.12
C ASN A 106 -0.59 -3.52 -11.81
N MET A 107 0.59 -3.83 -11.25
CA MET A 107 1.01 -5.22 -11.04
C MET A 107 0.08 -6.02 -10.11
N VAL A 108 -0.69 -5.36 -9.24
CA VAL A 108 -1.75 -6.03 -8.43
C VAL A 108 -2.84 -6.58 -9.32
N GLU A 109 -3.42 -5.74 -10.19
CA GLU A 109 -4.49 -6.14 -11.12
C GLU A 109 -4.01 -7.28 -12.03
N LYS A 110 -2.81 -7.17 -12.60
CA LYS A 110 -2.21 -8.23 -13.41
C LYS A 110 -2.02 -9.54 -12.63
N ALA A 111 -1.60 -9.47 -11.37
CA ALA A 111 -1.45 -10.66 -10.52
C ALA A 111 -2.81 -11.28 -10.17
N VAL A 112 -3.84 -10.45 -9.93
CA VAL A 112 -5.22 -10.89 -9.74
C VAL A 112 -5.71 -11.63 -10.99
N ASP A 113 -5.60 -11.02 -12.16
CA ASP A 113 -6.07 -11.56 -13.44
C ASP A 113 -5.34 -12.86 -13.85
N SER A 114 -4.05 -12.96 -13.54
CA SER A 114 -3.25 -14.16 -13.81
C SER A 114 -3.40 -15.26 -12.74
N GLY A 115 -4.26 -15.08 -11.75
CA GLY A 115 -4.49 -16.09 -10.70
C GLY A 115 -3.31 -16.25 -9.73
N GLN A 116 -2.36 -15.31 -9.69
CA GLN A 116 -1.21 -15.37 -8.80
C GLN A 116 -1.56 -15.01 -7.36
N CYS A 117 -0.91 -15.67 -6.39
CA CYS A 117 -0.97 -15.22 -5.01
C CYS A 117 -0.29 -13.86 -4.87
N LEU A 118 -0.95 -12.89 -4.23
CA LEU A 118 -0.40 -11.54 -4.07
C LEU A 118 0.83 -11.48 -3.13
N TYR A 119 1.09 -12.54 -2.35
CA TYR A 119 2.38 -12.69 -1.65
C TYR A 119 3.57 -12.67 -2.62
N LYS A 120 3.42 -13.21 -3.85
CA LYS A 120 4.51 -13.27 -4.84
C LYS A 120 4.96 -11.91 -5.36
N ILE A 121 4.07 -10.91 -5.29
CA ILE A 121 4.37 -9.55 -5.72
C ILE A 121 4.63 -8.61 -4.55
N SER A 122 4.50 -9.12 -3.32
CA SER A 122 4.89 -8.42 -2.10
C SER A 122 6.40 -8.56 -1.89
N SER A 123 7.02 -7.58 -1.27
CA SER A 123 8.43 -7.62 -0.87
C SER A 123 8.60 -7.05 0.54
N CYS A 124 9.79 -7.17 1.14
CA CYS A 124 10.10 -6.52 2.41
C CYS A 124 10.07 -4.97 2.34
N THR A 125 10.05 -4.41 1.13
CA THR A 125 10.01 -2.95 0.90
C THR A 125 8.68 -2.45 0.35
N SER A 126 7.79 -3.34 -0.12
CA SER A 126 6.51 -2.95 -0.71
C SER A 126 5.40 -3.96 -0.42
N PHE A 127 4.37 -3.50 0.28
CA PHE A 127 3.12 -4.22 0.51
C PHE A 127 2.04 -3.56 -0.35
N PRO A 128 1.81 -4.07 -1.57
CA PRO A 128 0.85 -3.46 -2.46
C PRO A 128 -0.55 -3.51 -1.84
N MET A 129 -1.31 -2.44 -2.01
CA MET A 129 -2.66 -2.34 -1.48
C MET A 129 -3.62 -3.23 -2.29
N HIS A 130 -4.39 -4.08 -1.61
CA HIS A 130 -5.37 -4.98 -2.24
C HIS A 130 -6.47 -5.40 -1.27
N ASP A 131 -7.42 -6.23 -1.73
CA ASP A 131 -8.56 -6.68 -0.93
C ASP A 131 -8.18 -7.78 0.07
N PHE A 132 -8.46 -7.53 1.35
CA PHE A 132 -8.30 -8.40 2.51
C PHE A 132 -9.54 -9.26 2.69
N TYR A 133 -9.33 -10.59 2.70
CA TYR A 133 -10.35 -11.54 3.13
C TYR A 133 -9.93 -12.34 4.37
N ARG A 134 -10.91 -12.60 5.23
CA ARG A 134 -10.82 -13.54 6.35
C ARG A 134 -11.51 -14.85 5.96
N CYS A 135 -10.99 -15.99 6.41
CA CYS A 135 -11.64 -17.29 6.25
C CYS A 135 -12.04 -17.88 7.61
N ARG A 136 -13.34 -17.86 7.92
CA ARG A 136 -13.88 -18.38 9.19
C ARG A 136 -13.69 -19.90 9.30
N THR A 137 -13.85 -20.64 8.20
CA THR A 137 -13.62 -22.09 8.15
C THR A 137 -12.20 -22.48 8.54
N CYS A 138 -11.20 -21.68 8.18
CA CYS A 138 -9.80 -21.92 8.53
C CYS A 138 -9.40 -21.32 9.89
N ASN A 139 -10.37 -20.80 10.66
CA ASN A 139 -10.14 -20.12 11.94
C ASN A 139 -9.08 -19.01 11.86
N THR A 140 -9.03 -18.28 10.74
CA THR A 140 -8.13 -17.14 10.59
C THR A 140 -8.52 -16.03 11.58
N THR A 141 -7.52 -15.44 12.24
CA THR A 141 -7.73 -14.36 13.21
C THR A 141 -7.76 -12.98 12.54
N ASP A 142 -7.98 -11.93 13.32
CA ASP A 142 -7.87 -10.53 12.86
C ASP A 142 -6.46 -10.16 12.36
N ARG A 143 -5.46 -11.02 12.62
CA ARG A 143 -4.07 -10.83 12.17
C ARG A 143 -3.79 -11.48 10.83
N ASN A 144 -4.70 -12.30 10.29
CA ASN A 144 -4.48 -13.03 9.06
C ASN A 144 -5.31 -12.46 7.92
N ALA A 145 -4.69 -12.32 6.75
CA ALA A 145 -5.27 -11.72 5.57
C ALA A 145 -5.01 -12.59 4.33
N ILE A 146 -6.08 -12.97 3.64
CA ILE A 146 -6.01 -13.83 2.45
C ILE A 146 -6.33 -12.97 1.22
N CYS A 147 -5.53 -13.09 0.16
CA CYS A 147 -5.80 -12.37 -1.09
C CYS A 147 -6.95 -13.01 -1.90
N VAL A 148 -7.51 -12.23 -2.83
CA VAL A 148 -8.63 -12.64 -3.69
C VAL A 148 -8.40 -13.96 -4.43
N ASN A 149 -7.18 -14.23 -4.89
CA ASN A 149 -6.88 -15.47 -5.62
C ASN A 149 -6.78 -16.68 -4.69
N CYS A 150 -6.23 -16.50 -3.49
CA CYS A 150 -6.20 -17.57 -2.49
C CYS A 150 -7.60 -17.93 -2.00
N ILE A 151 -8.51 -16.97 -1.81
CA ILE A 151 -9.89 -17.34 -1.45
C ILE A 151 -10.62 -18.09 -2.56
N LYS A 152 -10.35 -17.76 -3.83
CA LYS A 152 -10.96 -18.44 -4.99
C LYS A 152 -10.41 -19.84 -5.23
N ASN A 153 -9.21 -20.15 -4.73
CA ASN A 153 -8.51 -21.40 -5.03
C ASN A 153 -8.22 -22.25 -3.78
N CYS A 154 -7.41 -21.72 -2.86
CA CYS A 154 -7.00 -22.44 -1.65
C CYS A 154 -8.12 -22.54 -0.60
N HIS A 155 -9.02 -21.55 -0.57
CA HIS A 155 -10.18 -21.50 0.33
C HIS A 155 -11.51 -21.57 -0.45
N ALA A 156 -11.49 -22.19 -1.64
CA ALA A 156 -12.71 -22.38 -2.42
C ALA A 156 -13.73 -23.21 -1.62
N GLY A 157 -14.96 -22.71 -1.52
CA GLY A 157 -16.03 -23.36 -0.75
C GLY A 157 -15.96 -23.13 0.76
N HIS A 158 -15.02 -22.34 1.27
CA HIS A 158 -15.00 -21.93 2.67
C HIS A 158 -15.87 -20.70 2.92
N ASP A 159 -16.25 -20.51 4.18
CA ASP A 159 -16.87 -19.27 4.65
C ASP A 159 -15.80 -18.17 4.73
N VAL A 160 -15.92 -17.19 3.82
CA VAL A 160 -14.98 -16.08 3.66
C VAL A 160 -15.70 -14.73 3.74
N GLU A 161 -15.03 -13.77 4.35
CA GLU A 161 -15.55 -12.43 4.60
C GLU A 161 -14.56 -11.39 4.07
N PHE A 162 -15.03 -10.43 3.29
CA PHE A 162 -14.24 -9.24 2.96
C PHE A 162 -14.11 -8.35 4.19
N ILE A 163 -12.88 -7.95 4.52
CA ILE A 163 -12.60 -7.10 5.68
C ILE A 163 -12.37 -5.66 5.27
N ARG A 164 -11.41 -5.42 4.36
CA ARG A 164 -11.06 -4.09 3.86
C ARG A 164 -10.07 -4.16 2.68
N HIS A 165 -9.90 -3.06 1.98
CA HIS A 165 -8.82 -2.81 1.04
C HIS A 165 -7.70 -2.05 1.76
N ASP A 166 -6.52 -2.64 1.90
CA ASP A 166 -5.42 -2.06 2.68
C ASP A 166 -4.06 -2.68 2.30
N ARG A 167 -2.99 -2.20 2.90
CA ARG A 167 -1.63 -2.74 2.73
C ARG A 167 -1.40 -3.94 3.61
N PHE A 168 -1.18 -5.09 3.00
CA PHE A 168 -0.80 -6.33 3.67
C PHE A 168 -0.21 -7.31 2.66
N PHE A 169 0.20 -8.49 3.12
CA PHE A 169 0.62 -9.61 2.29
C PHE A 169 -0.29 -10.81 2.52
N CYS A 170 -0.42 -11.70 1.54
CA CYS A 170 -1.28 -12.88 1.70
C CYS A 170 -0.68 -13.92 2.66
N ASP A 171 -1.28 -14.11 3.83
CA ASP A 171 -0.89 -15.11 4.84
C ASP A 171 -0.93 -16.55 4.33
N CYS A 172 -1.90 -16.87 3.46
CA CYS A 172 -1.92 -18.17 2.80
C CYS A 172 -0.62 -18.38 2.01
N GLY A 173 -0.21 -17.38 1.22
CA GLY A 173 1.03 -17.43 0.44
C GLY A 173 2.31 -17.40 1.28
N ALA A 174 2.26 -16.75 2.44
CA ALA A 174 3.36 -16.74 3.41
C ALA A 174 3.53 -18.09 4.14
N GLY A 175 2.56 -19.00 4.03
CA GLY A 175 2.60 -20.29 4.72
C GLY A 175 2.28 -20.19 6.22
N THR A 176 1.63 -19.11 6.66
CA THR A 176 1.26 -18.90 8.07
C THR A 176 -0.07 -19.55 8.45
N LEU A 177 -0.76 -20.15 7.48
CA LEU A 177 -2.02 -20.87 7.67
C LEU A 177 -1.80 -22.39 7.64
N ASN A 178 -2.74 -23.14 8.24
CA ASN A 178 -2.69 -24.61 8.27
C ASN A 178 -2.64 -25.27 6.88
N ASN A 179 -3.18 -24.61 5.84
CA ASN A 179 -3.19 -25.12 4.48
C ASN A 179 -2.09 -24.47 3.65
N GLN A 180 -1.34 -25.29 2.91
CA GLN A 180 -0.31 -24.79 1.99
C GLN A 180 -0.94 -24.08 0.78
N CYS A 181 -0.35 -22.95 0.39
CA CYS A 181 -0.81 -22.20 -0.78
C CYS A 181 -0.49 -22.93 -2.09
N LYS A 182 -1.52 -23.19 -2.89
CA LYS A 182 -1.40 -23.79 -4.23
C LYS A 182 -0.91 -22.79 -5.30
N LEU A 183 -0.89 -21.50 -4.97
CA LEU A 183 -0.63 -20.41 -5.91
C LEU A 183 0.74 -19.74 -5.74
N GLN A 184 1.55 -20.18 -4.77
CA GLN A 184 2.91 -19.66 -4.56
C GLN A 184 3.86 -20.12 -5.68
N GLY A 185 3.70 -21.36 -6.17
CA GLY A 185 4.64 -21.97 -7.12
C GLY A 185 6.04 -22.18 -6.52
N GLU A 186 7.06 -22.33 -7.35
CA GLU A 186 8.46 -22.33 -6.88
C GLU A 186 8.83 -20.97 -6.27
N PRO A 187 9.70 -20.93 -5.23
CA PRO A 187 10.15 -19.69 -4.61
C PRO A 187 10.77 -18.77 -5.65
N THR A 188 10.19 -17.58 -5.85
CA THR A 188 10.86 -16.53 -6.62
C THR A 188 12.07 -16.06 -5.81
N GLN A 189 13.24 -15.97 -6.45
CA GLN A 189 14.55 -15.66 -5.83
C GLN A 189 14.62 -14.38 -4.98
N ASP A 190 13.56 -13.57 -4.95
CA ASP A 190 13.46 -12.33 -4.17
C ASP A 190 12.72 -12.47 -2.82
N THR A 191 12.34 -13.68 -2.38
CA THR A 191 11.67 -13.87 -1.09
C THR A 191 12.65 -13.99 0.08
N ASP A 192 13.51 -12.99 0.27
CA ASP A 192 14.24 -12.78 1.52
C ASP A 192 13.28 -12.17 2.56
N THR A 193 12.34 -12.96 3.08
CA THR A 193 11.48 -12.51 4.19
C THR A 193 11.14 -13.63 5.15
N LEU A 194 12.05 -13.85 6.12
CA LEU A 194 11.64 -14.11 7.49
C LEU A 194 10.94 -12.86 8.01
N TYR A 195 9.63 -12.75 7.77
CA TYR A 195 8.80 -11.72 8.39
C TYR A 195 8.15 -12.33 9.64
N ASP A 196 8.64 -11.92 10.80
CA ASP A 196 7.97 -12.20 12.06
C ASP A 196 6.62 -11.46 12.02
N SER A 197 5.53 -12.17 12.27
CA SER A 197 4.16 -11.70 12.07
C SER A 197 3.88 -10.46 12.92
N ALA A 198 4.25 -9.27 12.43
CA ALA A 198 4.02 -8.05 13.17
C ALA A 198 2.51 -7.84 13.24
N ALA A 199 2.01 -7.75 14.47
CA ALA A 199 0.66 -7.28 14.73
C ALA A 199 0.40 -5.99 13.90
N PRO A 200 -0.85 -5.71 13.49
CA PRO A 200 -1.19 -4.35 13.08
C PRO A 200 -0.64 -3.42 14.16
N MET A 201 0.30 -2.53 13.80
CA MET A 201 1.13 -1.81 14.78
C MET A 201 0.23 -1.16 15.84
N GLU A 202 0.17 -1.73 17.05
CA GLU A 202 -0.25 -0.98 18.22
C GLU A 202 0.90 -0.01 18.54
N SER A 203 0.56 1.28 18.59
CA SER A 203 1.50 2.36 18.84
C SER A 203 1.97 2.34 20.30
N HIS A 204 2.93 1.48 20.63
CA HIS A 204 3.57 1.54 21.94
C HIS A 204 4.49 2.74 22.03
N THR A 205 4.06 3.71 22.84
CA THR A 205 4.80 4.92 23.18
C THR A 205 5.84 4.57 24.23
N LEU A 206 7.12 4.51 23.86
CA LEU A 206 8.19 4.57 24.85
C LEU A 206 8.29 6.01 25.34
N ARG A 207 7.82 6.24 26.57
CA ARG A 207 8.12 7.45 27.33
C ARG A 207 9.59 7.38 27.72
N VAL A 208 10.40 8.26 27.15
CA VAL A 208 11.71 8.58 27.73
C VAL A 208 11.50 9.89 28.48
N ASN A 209 11.75 9.80 29.79
CA ASN A 209 11.56 10.83 30.80
C ASN A 209 12.35 12.11 30.51
#